data_AF-A0A1G7KR36-F1
#
_entry.id   AF-A0A1G7KR36-F1
#
_cell.length_a   1.000
_cell.length_b   1.000
_cell.length_c   1.000
_cell.angle_alpha   90.00
_cell.angle_beta   90.00
_cell.angle_gamma   90.00
#
_symmetry.space_group_name_H-M   'P 1'
#
loop_
_entity.id
_entity.type
_entity.pdbx_description
1 polymer ?
#
loop_
_entity_poly.entity_id
_entity_poly.type
_entity_poly.pdbx_seq_one_letter_code
_entity_poly.pdbx_strand_id
1 'polypeptide(L)'
;MQAMKSKSFVLLLSIIFILVGCNSKSGLSKSDIGIKKADDNKTKVVYGMSRVDAEKILGIGEKSSFGYDYEHGVKVLYRDDKVAGVILDEETKGIYDAIGGTKIGMLKSEVTEIYGEGYLSEEAGNTNLRYYYDTVKKSFLKEEELAKDNEEDYEKVLALFIEFDDNGYVDRISLTDHRMAMFLR
;
A
#
# COMPACT_ATOMS: atom_id res chain seq x y z
N MET A 1 1.41 72.23 -8.81
CA MET A 1 0.45 72.25 -9.95
C MET A 1 0.86 71.10 -10.87
N GLN A 2 -0.04 70.11 -11.05
CA GLN A 2 -0.24 69.19 -12.20
C GLN A 2 0.96 68.85 -13.13
N ALA A 3 1.14 67.64 -13.67
CA ALA A 3 0.33 66.43 -13.72
C ALA A 3 1.15 65.28 -14.35
N MET A 4 0.70 64.06 -14.06
CA MET A 4 0.73 62.83 -14.87
C MET A 4 2.03 62.46 -15.63
N LYS A 5 2.68 61.39 -15.19
CA LYS A 5 3.34 60.46 -16.11
C LYS A 5 2.56 59.15 -16.17
N SER A 6 2.33 58.75 -17.41
CA SER A 6 1.38 57.76 -17.89
C SER A 6 1.69 56.34 -17.44
N LYS A 7 0.59 55.63 -17.20
CA LYS A 7 0.50 54.19 -16.98
C LYS A 7 1.25 53.41 -18.08
N SER A 8 2.31 52.71 -17.69
CA SER A 8 2.73 51.46 -18.34
C SER A 8 2.89 50.41 -17.26
N PHE A 9 1.75 50.04 -16.67
CA PHE A 9 1.59 48.91 -15.75
C PHE A 9 0.83 47.81 -16.49
N VAL A 10 1.44 47.21 -17.52
CA VAL A 10 0.90 46.02 -18.20
C VAL A 10 2.07 45.28 -18.84
N LEU A 11 2.68 44.33 -18.11
CA LEU A 11 3.18 43.04 -18.65
C LEU A 11 3.88 42.20 -17.56
N LEU A 12 3.23 41.90 -16.44
CA LEU A 12 3.82 41.02 -15.41
C LEU A 12 2.85 40.01 -14.80
N LEU A 13 1.83 39.56 -15.55
CA LEU A 13 0.78 38.72 -14.97
C LEU A 13 0.21 37.64 -15.93
N SER A 14 1.07 36.94 -16.68
CA SER A 14 0.58 35.94 -17.65
C SER A 14 1.48 34.71 -17.85
N ILE A 15 2.28 34.32 -16.85
CA ILE A 15 3.01 33.04 -16.86
C ILE A 15 2.91 32.36 -15.48
N ILE A 16 1.69 32.18 -14.97
CA ILE A 16 1.40 31.25 -13.85
C ILE A 16 0.20 30.38 -14.24
N PHE A 17 0.31 29.74 -15.39
CA PHE A 17 -0.43 28.57 -15.82
C PHE A 17 0.58 27.90 -16.75
N ILE A 18 1.36 26.93 -16.31
CA ILE A 18 1.02 25.51 -16.36
C ILE A 18 2.16 24.84 -15.60
N LEU A 19 1.89 24.22 -14.45
CA LEU A 19 2.65 23.10 -13.86
C LEU A 19 1.93 22.65 -12.58
N VAL A 20 0.62 22.39 -12.67
CA VAL A 20 0.03 21.32 -11.85
C VAL A 20 0.28 20.04 -12.63
N GLY A 21 1.57 19.74 -12.81
CA GLY A 21 2.02 18.50 -13.41
C GLY A 21 1.69 17.40 -12.43
N CYS A 22 0.75 16.55 -12.83
CA CYS A 22 0.62 15.15 -12.47
C CYS A 22 1.44 14.76 -11.23
N ASN A 23 0.85 14.90 -10.05
CA ASN A 23 1.41 14.30 -8.84
C ASN A 23 1.08 12.80 -8.86
N SER A 24 1.44 12.10 -9.95
CA SER A 24 1.50 10.65 -9.93
C SER A 24 2.56 10.32 -8.89
N LYS A 25 2.12 9.95 -7.68
CA LYS A 25 3.01 9.43 -6.64
C LYS A 25 3.84 8.32 -7.30
N SER A 26 5.11 8.63 -7.54
CA SER A 26 6.04 7.75 -8.23
C SER A 26 6.46 6.65 -7.26
N GLY A 27 5.77 5.52 -7.38
CA GLY A 27 6.25 4.19 -6.98
C GLY A 27 5.92 3.79 -5.55
N LEU A 28 5.28 2.64 -5.40
CA LEU A 28 5.44 1.82 -4.19
C LEU A 28 6.85 1.24 -4.17
N SER A 29 7.37 1.00 -2.98
CA SER A 29 8.64 0.31 -2.75
C SER A 29 8.39 -0.93 -1.90
N LYS A 30 9.36 -1.86 -1.84
CA LYS A 30 9.29 -3.01 -0.92
C LYS A 30 9.04 -2.58 0.53
N SER A 31 9.58 -1.44 0.94
CA SER A 31 9.37 -0.89 2.28
C SER A 31 7.98 -0.30 2.51
N ASP A 32 7.19 -0.06 1.47
CA ASP A 32 5.79 0.35 1.60
C ASP A 32 4.86 -0.85 1.83
N ILE A 33 5.38 -2.08 1.64
CA ILE A 33 4.71 -3.33 1.99
C ILE A 33 5.09 -3.70 3.41
N GLY A 34 4.25 -3.23 4.31
CA GLY A 34 4.41 -3.36 5.73
C GLY A 34 3.43 -2.44 6.44
N ILE A 35 3.52 -2.47 7.76
CA ILE A 35 2.62 -1.74 8.64
C ILE A 35 3.43 -0.83 9.54
N LYS A 36 2.78 0.24 10.00
CA LYS A 36 3.31 1.18 10.97
C LYS A 36 2.27 1.43 12.05
N LYS A 37 2.71 1.84 13.24
CA LYS A 37 1.76 2.36 14.23
C LYS A 37 1.17 3.68 13.72
N ALA A 38 -0.12 3.89 13.96
CA ALA A 38 -0.84 5.07 13.48
C ALA A 38 -0.28 6.38 14.08
N ASP A 39 0.23 6.33 15.31
CA ASP A 39 0.80 7.46 16.04
C ASP A 39 2.34 7.57 15.94
N ASP A 40 3.01 6.55 15.36
CA ASP A 40 4.47 6.53 15.21
C ASP A 40 4.91 6.01 13.84
N ASN A 41 5.44 6.92 13.02
CA ASN A 41 5.98 6.59 11.70
C ASN A 41 7.36 5.90 11.74
N LYS A 42 8.01 5.77 12.90
CA LYS A 42 9.33 5.12 13.03
C LYS A 42 9.21 3.63 13.29
N THR A 43 8.19 3.22 14.05
CA THR A 43 7.94 1.81 14.38
C THR A 43 7.20 1.13 13.23
N LYS A 44 7.91 0.22 12.53
CA LYS A 44 7.40 -0.44 11.32
C LYS A 44 7.73 -1.92 11.32
N VAL A 45 6.80 -2.74 10.84
CA VAL A 45 7.05 -4.13 10.44
C VAL A 45 6.98 -4.19 8.92
N VAL A 46 8.07 -4.60 8.28
CA VAL A 46 8.21 -4.56 6.83
C VAL A 46 8.60 -5.91 6.29
N TYR A 47 8.30 -6.13 5.01
CA TYR A 47 8.75 -7.30 4.26
C TYR A 47 10.25 -7.59 4.47
N GLY A 48 10.58 -8.87 4.70
CA GLY A 48 11.95 -9.36 4.89
C GLY A 48 12.53 -9.15 6.30
N MET A 49 11.84 -8.45 7.19
CA MET A 49 12.23 -8.33 8.60
C MET A 49 12.26 -9.70 9.28
N SER A 50 13.24 -9.96 10.15
CA SER A 50 13.26 -11.20 10.92
C SER A 50 12.06 -11.29 11.85
N ARG A 51 11.58 -12.50 12.16
CA ARG A 51 10.53 -12.67 13.16
C ARG A 51 10.89 -12.05 14.51
N VAL A 52 12.13 -12.26 14.97
CA VAL A 52 12.62 -11.69 16.22
C VAL A 52 12.54 -10.16 16.22
N ASP A 53 12.85 -9.50 15.10
CA ASP A 53 12.75 -8.04 15.02
C ASP A 53 11.30 -7.56 14.92
N ALA A 54 10.42 -8.31 14.26
CA ALA A 54 8.99 -8.02 14.24
C ALA A 54 8.37 -8.17 15.64
N GLU A 55 8.76 -9.20 16.41
CA GLU A 55 8.26 -9.44 17.76
C GLU A 55 8.72 -8.39 18.78
N LYS A 56 9.86 -7.73 18.55
CA LYS A 56 10.25 -6.53 19.35
C LYS A 56 9.27 -5.38 19.19
N ILE A 57 8.51 -5.36 18.09
CA ILE A 57 7.56 -4.29 17.75
C ILE A 57 6.12 -4.68 18.09
N LEU A 58 5.73 -5.92 17.75
CA LEU A 58 4.36 -6.40 17.88
C LEU A 58 4.10 -7.18 19.19
N GLY A 59 5.14 -7.46 19.97
CA GLY A 59 5.06 -8.44 21.05
C GLY A 59 5.24 -9.87 20.52
N ILE A 60 5.14 -10.85 21.43
CA ILE A 60 5.28 -12.26 21.09
C ILE A 60 3.98 -12.72 20.41
N GLY A 61 4.09 -13.23 19.18
CA GLY A 61 2.94 -13.73 18.43
C GLY A 61 2.59 -15.18 18.78
N GLU A 62 1.31 -15.52 18.60
CA GLU A 62 0.80 -16.88 18.75
C GLU A 62 0.67 -17.56 17.38
N LYS A 63 1.15 -18.80 17.26
CA LYS A 63 1.07 -19.52 15.99
C LYS A 63 -0.37 -19.91 15.69
N SER A 64 -0.86 -19.59 14.49
CA SER A 64 -2.20 -19.93 14.00
C SER A 64 -2.15 -20.81 12.75
N SER A 65 -3.31 -21.18 12.21
CA SER A 65 -3.41 -21.97 10.97
C SER A 65 -2.83 -21.24 9.75
N PHE A 66 -2.80 -19.91 9.79
CA PHE A 66 -2.42 -19.05 8.67
C PHE A 66 -1.39 -18.00 9.12
N GLY A 67 -0.34 -18.43 9.80
CA GLY A 67 0.78 -17.57 10.23
C GLY A 67 0.87 -17.42 11.74
N TYR A 68 1.07 -16.18 12.17
CA TYR A 68 1.13 -15.79 13.57
C TYR A 68 0.19 -14.63 13.83
N ASP A 69 -0.62 -14.76 14.87
CA ASP A 69 -1.52 -13.73 15.34
C ASP A 69 -0.81 -12.90 16.42
N TYR A 70 -1.00 -11.59 16.36
CA TYR A 70 -0.46 -10.62 17.30
C TYR A 70 -1.60 -9.81 17.91
N GLU A 71 -1.29 -9.07 18.97
CA GLU A 71 -2.28 -8.18 19.59
C GLU A 71 -2.86 -7.19 18.58
N HIS A 72 -4.12 -6.78 18.83
CA HIS A 72 -4.84 -5.81 18.02
C HIS A 72 -5.09 -6.24 16.56
N GLY A 73 -5.25 -7.54 16.31
CA GLY A 73 -5.68 -8.08 15.02
C GLY A 73 -4.63 -8.09 13.91
N VAL A 74 -3.36 -7.85 14.23
CA VAL A 74 -2.26 -7.98 13.26
C VAL A 74 -1.95 -9.45 13.05
N LYS A 75 -1.89 -9.92 11.80
CA LYS A 75 -1.36 -11.25 11.48
C LYS A 75 -0.13 -11.14 10.61
N VAL A 76 0.87 -11.98 10.85
CA VAL A 76 2.12 -12.01 10.08
C VAL A 76 2.36 -13.39 9.52
N LEU A 77 2.62 -13.43 8.21
CA LEU A 77 3.05 -14.61 7.48
C LEU A 77 4.57 -14.61 7.41
N TYR A 78 5.20 -15.70 7.87
CA TYR A 78 6.65 -15.87 7.82
C TYR A 78 7.04 -16.93 6.80
N ARG A 79 8.08 -16.64 6.01
CA ARG A 79 8.83 -17.60 5.19
C ARG A 79 10.30 -17.52 5.61
N ASP A 80 10.91 -18.66 5.90
CA ASP A 80 12.29 -18.75 6.38
C ASP A 80 12.61 -17.80 7.55
N ASP A 81 11.68 -17.72 8.52
CA ASP A 81 11.74 -16.84 9.70
C ASP A 81 11.78 -15.33 9.39
N LYS A 82 11.31 -14.94 8.20
CA LYS A 82 11.21 -13.55 7.75
C LYS A 82 9.80 -13.19 7.31
N VAL A 83 9.41 -11.94 7.54
CA VAL A 83 8.10 -11.40 7.14
C VAL A 83 7.95 -11.55 5.62
N ALA A 84 6.97 -12.36 5.22
CA ALA A 84 6.57 -12.57 3.83
C ALA A 84 5.18 -11.97 3.55
N GLY A 85 4.41 -11.71 4.61
CA GLY A 85 3.16 -10.97 4.51
C GLY A 85 2.66 -10.45 5.85
N VAL A 86 1.80 -9.45 5.80
CA VAL A 86 1.10 -8.88 6.95
C VAL A 86 -0.36 -8.67 6.58
N ILE A 87 -1.26 -9.00 7.50
CA ILE A 87 -2.70 -8.80 7.35
C ILE A 87 -3.17 -7.89 8.49
N LEU A 88 -3.99 -6.91 8.13
CA LEU A 88 -4.70 -6.04 9.05
C LEU A 88 -6.20 -6.33 8.93
N ASP A 89 -6.83 -6.66 10.05
CA ASP A 89 -8.28 -6.85 10.19
C ASP A 89 -8.89 -5.65 10.97
N GLU A 90 -10.22 -5.62 11.16
CA GLU A 90 -10.94 -4.48 11.79
C GLU A 90 -10.32 -4.00 13.12
N GLU A 91 -9.85 -4.93 13.96
CA GLU A 91 -9.27 -4.66 15.27
C GLU A 91 -8.02 -3.76 15.22
N THR A 92 -7.38 -3.61 14.05
CA THR A 92 -6.19 -2.76 13.90
C THR A 92 -6.54 -1.29 13.69
N LYS A 93 -7.83 -0.95 13.54
CA LYS A 93 -8.32 0.39 13.24
C LYS A 93 -7.82 1.43 14.25
N GLY A 94 -7.14 2.44 13.74
CA GLY A 94 -6.56 3.51 14.57
C GLY A 94 -5.31 3.11 15.36
N ILE A 95 -4.84 1.86 15.22
CA ILE A 95 -3.65 1.33 15.89
C ILE A 95 -2.53 1.10 14.87
N TYR A 96 -2.83 0.41 13.78
CA TYR A 96 -1.88 0.14 12.69
C TYR A 96 -2.44 0.57 11.33
N ASP A 97 -1.56 1.15 10.52
CA ASP A 97 -1.83 1.55 9.14
C ASP A 97 -0.88 0.79 8.19
N ALA A 98 -1.31 0.55 6.95
CA ALA A 98 -0.37 0.20 5.89
C ALA A 98 0.59 1.37 5.63
N ILE A 99 1.87 1.09 5.40
CA ILE A 99 2.87 2.14 5.12
C ILE A 99 2.49 2.92 3.86
N GLY A 100 1.93 2.24 2.85
CA GLY A 100 1.42 2.84 1.62
C GLY A 100 0.24 3.82 1.79
N GLY A 101 -0.30 3.97 3.01
CA GLY A 101 -1.31 4.97 3.36
C GLY A 101 -2.73 4.44 3.50
N THR A 102 -2.97 3.20 3.09
CA THR A 102 -4.27 2.53 3.27
C THR A 102 -4.51 2.20 4.74
N LYS A 103 -5.75 2.42 5.19
CA LYS A 103 -6.17 2.19 6.57
C LYS A 103 -7.51 1.46 6.59
N ILE A 104 -7.73 0.71 7.67
CA ILE A 104 -9.05 0.18 7.98
C ILE A 104 -10.05 1.35 8.12
N GLY A 105 -11.20 1.21 7.46
CA GLY A 105 -12.25 2.21 7.45
C GLY A 105 -12.13 3.31 6.38
N MET A 106 -11.14 3.25 5.47
CA MET A 106 -11.12 4.14 4.28
C MET A 106 -12.19 3.72 3.26
N LEU A 107 -12.76 4.65 2.51
CA LEU A 107 -13.62 4.32 1.38
C LEU A 107 -12.82 3.74 0.22
N LYS A 108 -13.45 2.86 -0.57
CA LYS A 108 -12.88 2.34 -1.82
C LYS A 108 -12.33 3.43 -2.75
N SER A 109 -13.04 4.55 -2.89
CA SER A 109 -12.60 5.68 -3.72
C SER A 109 -11.31 6.34 -3.22
N GLU A 110 -11.09 6.38 -1.91
CA GLU A 110 -9.87 6.95 -1.34
C GLU A 110 -8.68 6.01 -1.58
N VAL A 111 -8.92 4.70 -1.57
CA VAL A 111 -7.90 3.69 -1.92
C VAL A 111 -7.53 3.78 -3.40
N THR A 112 -8.51 3.91 -4.30
CA THR A 112 -8.22 4.04 -5.74
C THR A 112 -7.50 5.35 -6.05
N GLU A 113 -7.70 6.42 -5.29
CA GLU A 113 -6.91 7.64 -5.41
C GLU A 113 -5.42 7.43 -5.05
N ILE A 114 -5.10 6.53 -4.11
CA ILE A 114 -3.72 6.23 -3.71
C ILE A 114 -2.97 5.43 -4.79
N TYR A 115 -3.60 4.40 -5.34
CA TYR A 115 -2.91 3.41 -6.20
C TYR A 115 -3.28 3.50 -7.69
N GLY A 116 -4.34 4.23 -8.02
CA GLY A 116 -4.87 4.36 -9.37
C GLY A 116 -5.80 3.20 -9.76
N GLU A 117 -6.64 3.43 -10.77
CA GLU A 117 -7.56 2.43 -11.30
C GLU A 117 -6.97 1.63 -12.47
N GLY A 118 -5.96 2.17 -13.16
CA GLY A 118 -5.42 1.61 -14.39
C GLY A 118 -4.71 0.25 -14.26
N TYR A 119 -4.51 -0.23 -13.03
CA TYR A 119 -3.86 -1.51 -12.72
C TYR A 119 -4.84 -2.57 -12.21
N LEU A 120 -6.12 -2.20 -12.04
CA LEU A 120 -7.17 -3.12 -11.66
C LEU A 120 -7.62 -3.91 -12.90
N SER A 121 -7.93 -5.20 -12.72
CA SER A 121 -8.60 -5.96 -13.78
C SER A 121 -10.03 -5.44 -13.97
N GLU A 122 -10.57 -5.56 -15.19
CA GLU A 122 -11.93 -5.11 -15.51
C GLU A 122 -12.99 -5.77 -14.62
N GLU A 123 -12.72 -7.00 -14.15
CA GLU A 123 -13.58 -7.75 -13.23
C GLU A 123 -13.46 -7.29 -11.76
N ALA A 124 -12.31 -6.72 -11.36
CA ALA A 124 -12.06 -6.28 -9.98
C ALA A 124 -12.83 -5.00 -9.58
N GLY A 125 -13.40 -4.28 -10.55
CA GLY A 125 -14.11 -3.02 -10.33
C GLY A 125 -15.26 -3.11 -9.31
N ASN A 126 -15.89 -4.28 -9.13
CA ASN A 126 -17.14 -4.41 -8.37
C ASN A 126 -17.02 -5.02 -6.97
N THR A 127 -15.85 -5.52 -6.54
CA THR A 127 -15.70 -6.14 -5.21
C THR A 127 -14.44 -5.62 -4.53
N ASN A 128 -13.41 -6.46 -4.41
CA ASN A 128 -12.16 -6.21 -3.71
C ASN A 128 -11.10 -5.65 -4.66
N LEU A 129 -10.22 -4.81 -4.12
CA LEU A 129 -9.12 -4.24 -4.91
C LEU A 129 -7.89 -5.13 -4.79
N ARG A 130 -7.22 -5.34 -5.93
CA ARG A 130 -6.03 -6.17 -6.03
C ARG A 130 -4.98 -5.41 -6.83
N TYR A 131 -3.87 -5.10 -6.17
CA TYR A 131 -2.74 -4.40 -6.76
C TYR A 131 -1.51 -5.28 -6.71
N TYR A 132 -0.77 -5.29 -7.81
CA TYR A 132 0.46 -6.05 -7.92
C TYR A 132 1.61 -5.13 -8.32
N TYR A 133 2.75 -5.28 -7.66
CA TYR A 133 3.93 -4.45 -7.90
C TYR A 133 5.16 -5.30 -8.18
N ASP A 134 5.74 -5.15 -9.37
CA ASP A 134 6.99 -5.81 -9.74
C ASP A 134 8.17 -5.04 -9.14
N THR A 135 8.89 -5.69 -8.23
CA THR A 135 9.98 -5.06 -7.49
C THR A 135 11.28 -4.96 -8.27
N VAL A 136 11.39 -5.68 -9.40
CA VAL A 136 12.52 -5.61 -10.32
C VAL A 136 12.29 -4.47 -11.32
N LYS A 137 11.13 -4.45 -11.98
CA LYS A 137 10.74 -3.39 -12.93
C LYS A 137 10.38 -2.07 -12.26
N LYS A 138 10.06 -2.12 -10.96
CA LYS A 138 9.60 -1.00 -10.13
C LYS A 138 8.33 -0.35 -10.67
N SER A 139 7.36 -1.17 -11.07
CA SER A 139 6.10 -0.73 -11.64
C SER A 139 4.95 -1.59 -11.16
N PHE A 140 3.75 -1.02 -11.13
CA PHE A 140 2.54 -1.82 -11.02
C PHE A 140 2.36 -2.71 -12.25
N LEU A 141 1.73 -3.85 -12.03
CA LEU A 141 1.36 -4.83 -13.04
C LEU A 141 -0.14 -4.96 -13.10
N LYS A 142 -0.67 -5.23 -14.29
CA LYS A 142 -2.01 -5.80 -14.43
C LYS A 142 -1.99 -7.30 -14.15
N GLU A 143 -3.15 -7.87 -13.85
CA GLU A 143 -3.30 -9.28 -13.47
C GLU A 143 -2.81 -10.24 -14.58
N GLU A 144 -3.01 -9.88 -15.84
CA GLU A 144 -2.52 -10.64 -16.99
C GLU A 144 -0.99 -10.69 -17.12
N GLU A 145 -0.27 -9.77 -16.46
CA GLU A 145 1.21 -9.70 -16.48
C GLU A 145 1.86 -10.55 -15.37
N LEU A 146 1.06 -11.24 -14.56
CA LEU A 146 1.53 -11.98 -13.39
C LEU A 146 2.09 -13.36 -13.69
N ALA A 147 1.86 -13.90 -14.89
CA ALA A 147 2.41 -15.20 -15.26
C ALA A 147 3.93 -15.19 -15.13
N LYS A 148 4.48 -16.12 -14.34
CA LYS A 148 5.92 -16.33 -14.18
C LYS A 148 6.29 -17.74 -14.60
N ASP A 149 7.51 -17.89 -15.09
CA ASP A 149 8.04 -19.17 -15.55
C ASP A 149 8.43 -20.12 -14.39
N ASN A 150 8.63 -19.58 -13.18
CA ASN A 150 8.98 -20.35 -11.98
C ASN A 150 8.33 -19.77 -10.70
N GLU A 151 8.19 -20.60 -9.66
CA GLU A 151 7.57 -20.22 -8.37
C GLU A 151 8.37 -19.12 -7.63
N GLU A 152 9.70 -19.16 -7.72
CA GLU A 152 10.58 -18.20 -7.02
C GLU A 152 10.42 -16.76 -7.54
N ASP A 153 10.07 -16.61 -8.82
CA ASP A 153 9.83 -15.30 -9.43
C ASP A 153 8.57 -14.62 -8.89
N TYR A 154 7.66 -15.36 -8.25
CA TYR A 154 6.52 -14.76 -7.56
C TYR A 154 6.95 -13.94 -6.33
N GLU A 155 8.11 -14.21 -5.74
CA GLU A 155 8.64 -13.38 -4.63
C GLU A 155 9.08 -11.98 -5.08
N LYS A 156 9.28 -11.79 -6.39
CA LYS A 156 9.63 -10.50 -6.98
C LYS A 156 8.41 -9.61 -7.17
N VAL A 157 7.21 -10.14 -6.98
CA VAL A 157 5.95 -9.41 -7.06
C VAL A 157 5.37 -9.26 -5.67
N LEU A 158 5.02 -8.02 -5.31
CA LEU A 158 4.25 -7.74 -4.10
C LEU A 158 2.77 -7.67 -4.46
N ALA A 159 1.92 -8.15 -3.58
CA ALA A 159 0.48 -8.16 -3.74
C ALA A 159 -0.17 -7.42 -2.57
N LEU A 160 -1.09 -6.53 -2.92
CA LEU A 160 -1.94 -5.79 -1.99
C LEU A 160 -3.39 -6.14 -2.32
N PHE A 161 -4.03 -6.88 -1.42
CA PHE A 161 -5.45 -7.23 -1.47
C PHE A 161 -6.19 -6.41 -0.42
N ILE A 162 -7.27 -5.74 -0.85
CA ILE A 162 -8.08 -4.89 0.02
C ILE A 162 -9.52 -5.34 -0.10
N GLU A 163 -10.08 -5.76 1.02
CA GLU A 163 -11.48 -6.19 1.13
C GLU A 163 -12.31 -5.06 1.75
N PHE A 164 -13.56 -4.93 1.29
CA PHE A 164 -14.48 -3.89 1.72
C PHE A 164 -15.70 -4.49 2.39
N ASP A 165 -16.24 -3.81 3.39
CA ASP A 165 -17.54 -4.13 3.98
C ASP A 165 -18.70 -3.79 3.02
N ASP A 166 -19.92 -4.13 3.43
CA ASP A 166 -21.14 -3.87 2.66
C ASP A 166 -21.42 -2.37 2.43
N ASN A 167 -20.74 -1.49 3.17
CA ASN A 167 -20.84 -0.04 3.05
C ASN A 167 -19.72 0.56 2.19
N GLY A 168 -18.79 -0.25 1.68
CA GLY A 168 -17.67 0.17 0.83
C GLY A 168 -16.46 0.72 1.60
N TYR A 169 -16.37 0.46 2.91
CA TYR A 169 -15.20 0.79 3.73
C TYR A 169 -14.23 -0.39 3.79
N VAL A 170 -12.93 -0.10 3.83
CA VAL A 170 -11.88 -1.10 4.01
C VAL A 170 -12.11 -1.85 5.32
N ASP A 171 -12.35 -3.15 5.21
CA ASP A 171 -12.50 -4.07 6.35
C ASP A 171 -11.21 -4.88 6.57
N ARG A 172 -10.48 -5.14 5.48
CA ARG A 172 -9.25 -5.93 5.53
C ARG A 172 -8.19 -5.43 4.56
N ILE A 173 -6.93 -5.47 4.99
CA ILE A 173 -5.76 -5.21 4.15
C ILE A 173 -4.80 -6.39 4.26
N SER A 174 -4.50 -7.04 3.14
CA SER A 174 -3.45 -8.07 3.06
C SER A 174 -2.29 -7.57 2.17
N LEU A 175 -1.09 -7.55 2.75
CA LEU A 175 0.15 -7.10 2.14
C LEU A 175 1.14 -8.26 2.11
N THR A 176 1.35 -8.89 0.96
CA THR A 176 2.20 -10.10 0.87
C THR A 176 3.14 -10.01 -0.33
N ASP A 177 4.16 -10.88 -0.39
CA ASP A 177 4.65 -11.27 -1.71
C ASP A 177 3.66 -12.22 -2.40
N HIS A 178 3.74 -12.29 -3.73
CA HIS A 178 2.77 -13.04 -4.53
C HIS A 178 2.94 -14.55 -4.35
N ARG A 179 4.14 -15.04 -4.01
CA ARG A 179 4.36 -16.47 -3.71
C ARG A 179 3.59 -16.88 -2.45
N MET A 180 3.69 -16.09 -1.40
CA MET A 180 2.98 -16.29 -0.14
C MET A 180 1.45 -16.25 -0.36
N ALA A 181 0.95 -15.32 -1.18
CA ALA A 181 -0.48 -15.25 -1.53
C ALA A 181 -0.99 -16.51 -2.24
N MET A 182 -0.18 -17.10 -3.12
CA MET A 182 -0.58 -18.24 -3.94
C MET A 182 -0.43 -19.58 -3.23
N PHE A 183 0.61 -19.74 -2.41
CA PHE A 183 1.05 -21.04 -1.92
C PHE A 183 1.09 -21.17 -0.40
N LEU A 184 0.88 -20.07 0.34
CA LEU A 184 0.96 -20.02 1.80
C LEU A 184 2.27 -20.61 2.36
N ARG A 185 3.37 -20.44 1.63
CA ARG A 185 4.70 -20.97 1.98
C ARG A 185 5.84 -20.11 1.47
#